data_AF-A0A090WKT4-F1
#
_entry.id   AF-A0A090WKT4-F1
#
_cell.length_a   1.000
_cell.length_b   1.000
_cell.length_c   1.000
_cell.angle_alpha   90.00
_cell.angle_beta   90.00
_cell.angle_gamma   90.00
#
_symmetry.space_group_name_H-M   'P 1'
#
loop_
_entity.id
_entity.type
_entity.pdbx_description
1 polymer ?
#
loop_
_entity_poly.entity_id
_entity_poly.type
_entity_poly.pdbx_seq_one_letter_code
_entity_poly.pdbx_strand_id
1 'polypeptide(L)'
;MVATIDLKPENALEGVNEFNRYFQQIAQYGFTPQEIDKVKKTMLGAFKRDLNDDKPVSGSGMINQMYQDFFYGNMIISLKDEYKLMEDCFAALDSIQILKAVKENSNTKNPFHYLLTTNNEDASRLPNKEALLEATKSLKYQEVVPYENDIDIPKKLLSTSPKSGTVTKIVELPKIDAHEIYLSNGG
;
A
#
# COMPACT_ATOMS: atom_id res chain seq x y z
N MET A 1 10.87 10.10 7.52
CA MET A 1 10.07 9.47 6.45
C MET A 1 10.83 9.62 5.15
N VAL A 2 10.94 8.56 4.35
CA VAL A 2 11.55 8.59 3.01
C VAL A 2 10.46 8.22 2.02
N ALA A 3 10.34 8.97 0.93
CA ALA A 3 9.43 8.67 -0.15
C ALA A 3 10.19 8.78 -1.47
N THR A 4 9.88 7.88 -2.40
CA THR A 4 10.45 7.85 -3.74
C THR A 4 9.30 8.02 -4.72
N ILE A 5 9.48 8.92 -5.69
CA ILE A 5 8.54 9.19 -6.76
C ILE A 5 9.29 9.22 -8.08
N ASP A 6 8.71 8.64 -9.12
CA ASP A 6 9.23 8.77 -10.47
C ASP A 6 8.63 10.01 -11.11
N LEU A 7 9.49 10.90 -11.57
CA LEU A 7 9.09 12.18 -12.16
C LEU A 7 9.50 12.22 -13.63
N LYS A 8 8.65 12.81 -14.46
CA LYS A 8 9.02 13.17 -15.82
C LYS A 8 10.06 14.30 -15.77
N PRO A 9 11.24 14.16 -16.38
CA PRO A 9 12.29 15.17 -16.30
C PRO A 9 11.85 16.56 -16.73
N GLU A 10 11.00 16.66 -17.76
CA GLU A 10 10.46 17.91 -18.27
C GLU A 10 9.59 18.67 -17.26
N ASN A 11 8.96 17.96 -16.31
CA ASN A 11 8.02 18.51 -15.33
C ASN A 11 8.46 18.19 -13.90
N ALA A 12 9.77 18.00 -13.66
CA ALA A 12 10.27 17.56 -12.36
C ALA A 12 9.89 18.51 -11.21
N LEU A 13 9.94 19.83 -11.43
CA LEU A 13 9.53 20.80 -10.40
C LEU A 13 8.02 20.73 -10.11
N GLU A 14 7.19 20.56 -11.13
CA GLU A 14 5.74 20.39 -10.98
C GLU A 14 5.42 19.13 -10.17
N GLY A 15 6.06 18.01 -10.51
CA GLY A 15 5.89 16.76 -9.76
C GLY A 15 6.38 16.84 -8.31
N VAL A 16 7.46 17.58 -8.03
CA VAL A 16 7.88 17.88 -6.66
C VAL A 16 6.81 18.69 -5.92
N ASN A 17 6.25 19.73 -6.54
CA ASN A 17 5.18 20.53 -5.95
C ASN A 17 3.92 19.71 -5.66
N GLU A 18 3.55 18.83 -6.59
CA GLU A 18 2.40 17.94 -6.43
C GLU A 18 2.61 16.95 -5.27
N PHE A 19 3.78 16.30 -5.21
CA PHE A 19 4.15 15.44 -4.10
C PHE A 19 4.10 16.18 -2.76
N ASN A 20 4.67 17.37 -2.71
CA ASN A 20 4.68 18.20 -1.53
C ASN A 20 3.26 18.57 -1.08
N ARG A 21 2.35 18.87 -2.02
CA ARG A 21 0.92 19.11 -1.75
C ARG A 21 0.27 17.86 -1.15
N TYR A 22 0.49 16.68 -1.71
CA TYR A 22 -0.03 15.43 -1.13
C TYR A 22 0.49 15.18 0.27
N PHE A 23 1.79 15.43 0.51
CA PHE A 23 2.36 15.33 1.85
C PHE A 23 1.66 16.27 2.84
N GLN A 24 1.35 17.51 2.44
CA GLN A 24 0.59 18.43 3.28
C GLN A 24 -0.82 17.94 3.57
N GLN A 25 -1.52 17.37 2.58
CA GLN A 25 -2.85 16.79 2.79
C GLN A 25 -2.79 15.67 3.84
N ILE A 26 -1.80 14.77 3.74
CA ILE A 26 -1.58 13.70 4.73
C ILE A 26 -1.24 14.28 6.11
N ALA A 27 -0.38 15.29 6.18
CA ALA A 27 0.02 15.89 7.45
C ALA A 27 -1.12 16.65 8.14
N GLN A 28 -2.04 17.24 7.37
CA GLN A 28 -3.19 17.99 7.90
C GLN A 28 -4.38 17.08 8.22
N TYR A 29 -4.74 16.18 7.29
CA TYR A 29 -5.99 15.43 7.32
C TYR A 29 -5.80 13.92 7.51
N GLY A 30 -4.60 13.40 7.31
CA GLY A 30 -4.32 11.96 7.40
C GLY A 30 -4.82 11.19 6.18
N PHE A 31 -5.23 9.94 6.43
CA PHE A 31 -5.77 9.03 5.42
C PHE A 31 -7.25 8.79 5.64
N THR A 32 -7.97 8.50 4.57
CA THR A 32 -9.38 8.14 4.63
C THR A 32 -9.56 6.74 5.25
N PRO A 33 -10.73 6.45 5.87
CA PRO A 33 -11.03 5.11 6.39
C PRO A 33 -10.93 4.00 5.33
N GLN A 34 -11.27 4.31 4.07
CA GLN A 34 -11.23 3.35 2.96
C GLN A 34 -9.79 3.01 2.54
N GLU A 35 -8.88 3.99 2.53
CA GLU A 35 -7.46 3.74 2.26
C GLU A 35 -6.84 2.86 3.35
N ILE A 36 -7.15 3.17 4.61
CA ILE A 36 -6.68 2.39 5.76
C ILE A 36 -7.21 0.95 5.68
N ASP A 37 -8.50 0.76 5.42
CA ASP A 37 -9.11 -0.57 5.29
C ASP A 37 -8.51 -1.37 4.12
N LYS A 38 -8.28 -0.73 2.98
CA LYS A 38 -7.62 -1.36 1.82
C LYS A 38 -6.21 -1.85 2.16
N VAL A 39 -5.41 -1.04 2.85
CA VAL A 39 -4.05 -1.42 3.25
C VAL A 39 -4.09 -2.56 4.28
N LYS A 40 -4.94 -2.48 5.31
CA LYS A 40 -5.13 -3.56 6.29
C LYS A 40 -5.49 -4.88 5.64
N LYS A 41 -6.45 -4.88 4.72
CA LYS A 41 -6.87 -6.08 3.97
C LYS A 41 -5.75 -6.64 3.11
N THR A 42 -4.98 -5.78 2.46
CA THR A 42 -3.84 -6.18 1.62
C THR A 42 -2.76 -6.86 2.45
N MET A 43 -2.39 -6.26 3.60
CA MET A 43 -1.42 -6.80 4.54
C MET A 43 -1.88 -8.12 5.13
N LEU A 44 -3.08 -8.18 5.72
CA LEU A 44 -3.64 -9.44 6.26
C LEU A 44 -3.76 -10.53 5.19
N GLY A 45 -4.10 -10.14 3.95
CA GLY A 45 -4.15 -11.05 2.81
C GLY A 45 -2.78 -11.64 2.46
N ALA A 46 -1.69 -10.88 2.60
CA ALA A 46 -0.33 -11.40 2.42
C ALA A 46 0.02 -12.43 3.49
N PHE A 47 -0.16 -12.10 4.76
CA PHE A 47 0.11 -13.04 5.85
C PHE A 47 -0.74 -14.31 5.78
N LYS A 48 -2.02 -14.21 5.38
CA LYS A 48 -2.86 -15.40 5.16
C LYS A 48 -2.34 -16.29 4.03
N ARG A 49 -1.75 -15.71 2.98
CA ARG A 49 -1.13 -16.51 1.93
C ARG A 49 0.09 -17.23 2.47
N ASP A 50 0.94 -16.53 3.22
CA ASP A 50 2.17 -17.11 3.78
C ASP A 50 1.86 -18.22 4.80
N LEU A 51 0.78 -18.06 5.60
CA LEU A 51 0.31 -19.10 6.52
C LEU A 51 -0.22 -20.37 5.82
N ASN A 52 -0.81 -20.20 4.63
CA ASN A 52 -1.36 -21.30 3.84
C ASN A 52 -0.36 -21.82 2.79
N ASP A 53 0.85 -21.26 2.73
CA ASP A 53 1.87 -21.75 1.82
C ASP A 53 2.52 -23.00 2.43
N ASP A 54 2.34 -24.13 1.77
CA ASP A 54 2.97 -25.40 2.15
C ASP A 54 4.48 -25.43 1.85
N LYS A 55 5.01 -24.37 1.21
CA LYS A 55 6.44 -24.28 0.93
C LYS A 55 7.23 -24.08 2.23
N PRO A 56 8.27 -24.87 2.46
CA PRO A 56 9.17 -24.63 3.58
C PRO A 56 9.82 -23.26 3.41
N VAL A 57 9.78 -22.46 4.48
CA VAL A 57 10.54 -21.20 4.55
C VAL A 57 12.01 -21.53 4.30
N SER A 58 12.65 -20.78 3.41
CA SER A 58 14.06 -21.00 3.12
C SER A 58 14.91 -20.84 4.38
N GLY A 59 15.92 -21.70 4.57
CA GLY A 59 16.82 -21.60 5.73
C GLY A 59 17.52 -20.24 5.82
N SER A 60 17.84 -19.62 4.68
CA SER A 60 18.36 -18.25 4.62
C SER A 60 17.34 -17.21 5.07
N GLY A 61 16.07 -17.38 4.71
CA GLY A 61 14.96 -16.53 5.16
C GLY A 61 14.79 -16.58 6.69
N MET A 62 14.78 -17.78 7.27
CA MET A 62 14.71 -17.96 8.72
C MET A 62 15.91 -17.34 9.45
N ILE A 63 17.14 -17.57 8.97
CA ILE A 63 18.35 -16.99 9.57
C ILE A 63 18.32 -15.46 9.50
N ASN A 64 17.88 -14.89 8.37
CA ASN A 64 17.77 -13.44 8.24
C ASN A 64 16.72 -12.89 9.22
N GLN A 65 15.55 -13.52 9.35
CA GLN A 65 14.53 -13.10 10.31
C GLN A 65 15.06 -13.15 11.76
N MET A 66 15.67 -14.25 12.16
CA MET A 66 16.28 -14.40 13.49
C MET A 66 17.37 -13.36 13.74
N TYR A 67 18.19 -13.06 12.73
CA TYR A 67 19.22 -12.04 12.82
C TYR A 67 18.57 -10.66 13.06
N GLN A 68 17.62 -10.25 12.22
CA GLN A 68 16.90 -8.99 12.41
C GLN A 68 16.29 -8.92 13.81
N ASP A 69 15.55 -9.95 14.23
CA ASP A 69 14.88 -9.96 15.52
C ASP A 69 15.85 -9.87 16.70
N PHE A 70 16.97 -10.58 16.64
CA PHE A 70 18.01 -10.51 17.68
C PHE A 70 18.63 -9.12 17.78
N PHE A 71 18.97 -8.49 16.65
CA PHE A 71 19.63 -7.18 16.64
C PHE A 71 18.70 -6.03 17.01
N TYR A 72 17.39 -6.15 16.74
CA TYR A 72 16.39 -5.16 17.11
C TYR A 72 15.71 -5.44 18.46
N GLY A 73 16.05 -6.57 19.11
CA GLY A 73 15.46 -6.96 20.40
C GLY A 73 14.00 -7.41 20.29
N ASN A 74 13.57 -7.86 19.10
CA ASN A 74 12.23 -8.39 18.89
C ASN A 74 12.11 -9.81 19.44
N MET A 75 10.90 -10.18 19.82
CA MET A 75 10.60 -11.57 20.19
C MET A 75 10.41 -12.40 18.91
N ILE A 76 11.14 -13.51 18.82
CA ILE A 76 10.93 -14.51 17.76
C ILE A 76 9.64 -15.27 18.10
N ILE A 77 8.59 -15.05 17.31
CA ILE A 77 7.28 -15.70 17.47
C ILE A 77 6.92 -16.50 16.21
N SER A 78 5.92 -17.38 16.31
CA SER A 78 5.44 -18.13 15.15
C SER A 78 4.70 -17.21 14.18
N LEU A 79 4.70 -17.54 12.89
CA LEU A 79 3.94 -16.79 11.87
C LEU A 79 2.44 -16.70 12.20
N LYS A 80 1.89 -17.72 12.89
CA LYS A 80 0.50 -17.74 13.36
C LYS A 80 0.26 -16.71 14.46
N ASP A 81 1.19 -16.60 15.40
CA ASP A 81 1.11 -15.61 16.48
C ASP A 81 1.33 -14.19 15.92
N GLU A 82 2.22 -14.03 14.95
CA GLU A 82 2.45 -12.75 14.25
C GLU A 82 1.19 -12.30 13.50
N TYR A 83 0.53 -13.22 12.76
CA TYR A 83 -0.76 -12.92 12.14
C TYR A 83 -1.80 -12.48 13.17
N LYS A 84 -1.88 -13.19 14.32
CA LYS A 84 -2.86 -12.86 15.34
C LYS A 84 -2.60 -11.49 15.98
N LEU A 85 -1.33 -11.21 16.30
CA LEU A 85 -0.90 -9.91 16.80
C LEU A 85 -1.25 -8.80 15.81
N MET A 86 -1.01 -9.01 14.52
CA MET A 86 -1.29 -8.01 13.50
C MET A 86 -2.79 -7.78 13.31
N GLU A 87 -3.62 -8.83 13.37
CA GLU A 87 -5.08 -8.72 13.35
C GLU A 87 -5.59 -7.87 14.53
N ASP A 88 -5.08 -8.12 15.74
CA ASP A 88 -5.48 -7.38 16.93
C ASP A 88 -5.01 -5.91 16.88
N CYS A 89 -3.77 -5.67 16.44
CA CYS A 89 -3.25 -4.31 16.24
C CYS A 89 -4.06 -3.55 15.17
N PHE A 90 -4.38 -4.18 14.05
CA PHE A 90 -5.15 -3.54 12.98
C PHE A 90 -6.61 -3.29 13.38
N ALA A 91 -7.20 -4.11 14.25
CA ALA A 91 -8.52 -3.85 14.80
C ALA A 91 -8.55 -2.58 15.67
N ALA A 92 -7.46 -2.31 16.41
CA ALA A 92 -7.34 -1.14 17.27
C ALA A 92 -6.89 0.15 16.54
N LEU A 93 -6.32 0.04 15.33
CA LEU A 93 -5.75 1.16 14.58
C LEU A 93 -6.83 2.01 13.89
N ASP A 94 -6.85 3.31 14.15
CA ASP A 94 -7.74 4.28 13.48
C ASP A 94 -6.97 5.40 12.76
N SER A 95 -7.68 6.24 12.00
CA SER A 95 -7.08 7.36 11.25
C SER A 95 -6.49 8.44 12.14
N ILE A 96 -7.01 8.64 13.35
CA ILE A 96 -6.53 9.66 14.30
C ILE A 96 -5.16 9.25 14.85
N GLN A 97 -4.99 7.98 15.20
CA GLN A 97 -3.72 7.44 15.67
C GLN A 97 -2.64 7.52 14.60
N ILE A 98 -2.97 7.19 13.34
CA ILE A 98 -2.03 7.34 12.23
C ILE A 98 -1.67 8.82 12.03
N LEU A 99 -2.65 9.73 12.02
CA LEU A 99 -2.39 11.16 11.86
C LEU A 99 -1.51 11.71 12.99
N LYS A 100 -1.73 11.26 14.23
CA LYS A 100 -0.89 11.62 15.37
C LYS A 100 0.56 11.16 15.13
N ALA A 101 0.76 9.91 14.72
CA ALA A 101 2.09 9.38 14.42
C ALA A 101 2.77 10.14 13.26
N VAL A 102 2.03 10.52 12.21
CA VAL A 102 2.53 11.36 11.12
C VAL A 102 2.99 12.73 11.65
N LYS A 103 2.18 13.38 12.50
CA LYS A 103 2.49 14.71 13.06
C LYS A 103 3.72 14.66 13.97
N GLU A 104 3.84 13.65 14.82
CA GLU A 104 4.99 13.45 15.69
C GLU A 104 6.29 13.27 14.88
N ASN A 105 6.24 12.49 13.80
CA ASN A 105 7.39 12.27 12.91
C ASN A 105 7.70 13.46 11.99
N SER A 106 6.73 14.33 11.74
CA SER A 106 6.87 15.50 10.85
C SER A 106 7.29 16.78 11.59
N ASN A 107 7.34 16.77 12.92
CA ASN A 107 7.65 17.94 13.76
C ASN A 107 9.15 18.29 13.80
N THR A 108 9.79 18.33 12.64
CA THR A 108 11.20 18.71 12.49
C THR A 108 11.31 20.09 11.85
N LYS A 109 12.30 20.89 12.27
CA LYS A 109 12.50 22.26 11.77
C LYS A 109 12.74 22.33 10.25
N ASN A 110 13.17 21.23 9.63
CA ASN A 110 13.43 21.06 8.20
C ASN A 110 12.85 19.72 7.71
N PRO A 111 11.59 19.67 7.26
CA PRO A 111 10.93 18.39 6.97
C PRO A 111 11.36 17.71 5.66
N PHE A 112 12.12 18.38 4.79
CA PHE A 112 12.42 17.86 3.45
C PHE A 112 13.91 17.85 3.11
N HIS A 113 14.35 16.70 2.64
CA HIS A 113 15.61 16.50 1.93
C HIS A 113 15.27 15.89 0.57
N TYR A 114 15.60 16.58 -0.52
CA TYR A 114 15.42 16.06 -1.87
C TYR A 114 16.69 15.38 -2.36
N LEU A 115 16.56 14.14 -2.81
CA LEU A 115 17.55 13.45 -3.62
C LEU A 115 16.94 13.24 -5.00
N LEU A 116 17.44 13.97 -6.00
CA LEU A 116 17.00 13.84 -7.39
C LEU A 116 18.05 13.08 -8.18
N THR A 117 17.63 12.03 -8.87
CA THR A 117 18.48 11.21 -9.72
C THR A 117 17.90 11.16 -11.11
N THR A 118 18.74 11.35 -12.13
CA THR A 118 18.35 11.26 -13.54
C THR A 118 19.54 10.79 -14.39
N ASN A 119 19.29 10.49 -15.66
CA ASN A 119 20.35 10.19 -16.62
C ASN A 119 21.15 11.48 -16.95
N ASN A 120 22.30 11.35 -17.60
CA ASN A 120 23.14 12.52 -17.89
C ASN A 120 22.49 13.52 -18.87
N GLU A 121 21.64 13.05 -19.78
CA GLU A 121 21.01 13.86 -20.83
C GLU A 121 19.95 14.82 -20.26
N ASP A 122 19.28 14.39 -19.19
CA ASP A 122 18.19 15.11 -18.52
C ASP A 122 18.66 15.91 -17.29
N ALA A 123 19.95 15.85 -16.93
CA ALA A 123 20.48 16.49 -15.73
C ALA A 123 20.23 18.01 -15.70
N SER A 124 20.27 18.68 -16.86
CA SER A 124 19.98 20.11 -16.99
C SER A 124 18.50 20.47 -16.83
N ARG A 125 17.60 19.48 -16.89
CA ARG A 125 16.15 19.66 -16.72
C ARG A 125 15.71 19.58 -15.26
N LEU A 126 16.58 19.11 -14.36
CA LEU A 126 16.25 19.05 -12.94
C LEU A 126 16.16 20.45 -12.34
N PRO A 127 15.23 20.68 -11.39
CA PRO A 127 15.17 21.93 -10.66
C PRO A 127 16.46 22.13 -9.86
N ASN A 128 16.93 23.37 -9.84
CA ASN A 128 18.06 23.76 -8.99
C ASN A 128 17.63 23.86 -7.52
N LYS A 129 18.63 24.08 -6.65
CA LYS A 129 18.42 24.20 -5.21
C LYS A 129 17.48 25.35 -4.85
N GLU A 130 17.59 26.47 -5.54
CA GLU A 130 16.80 27.67 -5.29
C GLU A 130 15.31 27.41 -5.55
N ALA A 131 14.99 26.78 -6.67
CA ALA A 131 13.62 26.38 -7.04
C ALA A 131 13.02 25.39 -6.04
N LEU A 132 13.78 24.38 -5.61
CA LEU A 132 13.33 23.40 -4.60
C LEU A 132 13.09 24.06 -3.23
N LEU A 133 13.94 25.01 -2.84
CA LEU A 133 13.78 25.75 -1.59
C LEU A 133 12.56 26.66 -1.63
N GLU A 134 12.30 27.31 -2.76
CA GLU A 134 11.10 28.11 -2.98
C GLU A 134 9.83 27.26 -2.93
N ALA A 135 9.83 26.14 -3.66
CA ALA A 135 8.76 25.13 -3.62
C ALA A 135 8.47 24.67 -2.19
N THR A 136 9.49 24.44 -1.37
CA THR A 136 9.30 24.03 0.03
C THR A 136 8.72 25.15 0.91
N LYS A 137 9.12 26.40 0.66
CA LYS A 137 8.67 27.56 1.43
C LYS A 137 7.22 27.92 1.09
N SER A 138 6.83 27.85 -0.18
CA SER A 138 5.49 28.22 -0.65
C SER A 138 4.42 27.30 -0.06
N LEU A 139 4.73 26.02 0.17
CA LEU A 139 3.84 25.06 0.84
C LEU A 139 3.25 25.59 2.14
N LYS A 140 4.03 26.27 2.98
CA LYS A 140 3.55 26.78 4.27
C LYS A 140 2.36 27.75 4.14
N TYR A 141 2.22 28.37 2.97
CA TYR A 141 1.19 29.35 2.67
C TYR A 141 0.12 28.79 1.72
N GLN A 142 0.29 27.57 1.23
CA GLN A 142 -0.66 26.93 0.34
C GLN A 142 -1.77 26.27 1.16
N GLU A 143 -3.01 26.71 0.95
CA GLU A 143 -4.17 25.97 1.45
C GLU A 143 -4.32 24.67 0.65
N VAL A 144 -4.49 23.57 1.38
CA VAL A 144 -4.79 22.27 0.81
C VAL A 144 -6.13 21.81 1.35
N VAL A 145 -6.96 21.23 0.50
CA VAL A 145 -8.21 20.58 0.90
C VAL A 145 -7.95 19.11 1.23
N PRO A 146 -8.83 18.42 1.98
CA PRO A 146 -8.74 16.97 2.15
C PRO A 146 -8.64 16.25 0.80
N TYR A 147 -7.90 15.14 0.78
CA TYR A 147 -7.86 14.30 -0.42
C TYR A 147 -9.20 13.57 -0.59
N GLU A 148 -9.78 13.67 -1.78
CA GLU A 148 -10.98 12.93 -2.18
C GLU A 148 -10.59 11.90 -3.22
N ASN A 149 -10.91 10.63 -2.93
CA ASN A 149 -10.69 9.53 -3.85
C ASN A 149 -12.03 9.23 -4.54
N ASP A 150 -12.29 9.85 -5.70
CA ASP A 150 -13.53 9.72 -6.49
C ASP A 150 -13.74 8.34 -7.14
N ILE A 151 -13.13 7.29 -6.61
CA ILE A 151 -13.34 5.92 -7.09
C ILE A 151 -14.62 5.39 -6.43
N ASP A 152 -15.74 5.51 -7.16
CA ASP A 152 -16.98 4.80 -6.83
C ASP A 152 -16.74 3.29 -7.01
N ILE A 153 -16.51 2.58 -5.90
CA ILE A 153 -16.45 1.12 -5.90
C ILE A 153 -17.90 0.62 -5.80
N PRO A 154 -18.50 0.10 -6.89
CA PRO A 154 -19.88 -0.32 -6.85
C PRO A 154 -20.05 -1.45 -5.83
N LYS A 155 -21.00 -1.28 -4.90
CA LYS A 155 -21.33 -2.29 -3.87
C LYS A 155 -21.74 -3.64 -4.47
N LYS A 156 -22.10 -3.68 -5.76
CA LYS A 156 -22.41 -4.89 -6.52
C LYS A 156 -21.62 -4.88 -7.82
N LEU A 157 -20.89 -5.95 -8.08
CA LEU A 157 -20.17 -6.16 -9.35
C LEU A 157 -21.13 -6.23 -10.55
N LEU A 158 -22.34 -6.75 -10.32
CA LEU A 158 -23.38 -6.90 -11.34
C LEU A 158 -24.63 -6.12 -10.92
N SER A 159 -25.15 -5.30 -11.83
CA SER A 159 -26.42 -4.58 -11.68
C SER A 159 -27.61 -5.53 -11.65
N THR A 160 -27.51 -6.66 -12.35
CA THR A 160 -28.49 -7.76 -12.35
C THR A 160 -27.79 -9.09 -12.10
N SER A 161 -28.31 -9.89 -11.16
CA SER A 161 -27.79 -11.23 -10.94
C SER A 161 -28.15 -12.14 -12.12
N PRO A 162 -27.22 -12.93 -12.66
CA PRO A 162 -27.54 -13.87 -13.73
C PRO A 162 -28.55 -14.90 -13.23
N LYS A 163 -29.41 -15.40 -14.12
CA LYS A 163 -30.29 -16.52 -13.79
C LYS A 163 -29.41 -17.73 -13.47
N SER A 164 -29.65 -18.36 -12.32
CA SER A 164 -28.92 -19.57 -11.92
C SER A 164 -29.11 -20.65 -12.97
N GLY A 165 -28.01 -21.14 -13.55
CA GLY A 165 -28.01 -22.41 -14.26
C GLY A 165 -28.21 -23.57 -13.27
N THR A 166 -28.62 -24.71 -13.79
CA THR A 166 -28.66 -25.99 -13.08
C THR A 166 -27.62 -26.92 -13.69
N VAL A 167 -27.01 -27.76 -12.87
CA VAL A 167 -26.11 -28.81 -13.37
C VAL A 167 -26.95 -29.86 -14.10
N THR A 168 -26.66 -30.07 -15.38
CA THR A 168 -27.35 -31.06 -16.22
C THR A 168 -26.58 -32.38 -16.26
N LYS A 169 -25.25 -32.33 -16.09
CA LYS A 169 -24.39 -33.52 -16.10
C LYS A 169 -23.08 -33.24 -15.38
N ILE A 170 -22.55 -34.25 -14.69
CA ILE A 170 -21.19 -34.28 -14.15
C ILE A 170 -20.50 -35.53 -14.70
N VAL A 171 -19.30 -35.38 -15.24
CA VAL A 171 -18.44 -36.48 -15.71
C VAL A 171 -17.13 -36.46 -14.93
N GLU A 172 -16.77 -37.57 -14.31
CA GLU A 172 -15.49 -37.69 -13.62
C GLU A 172 -14.36 -37.98 -14.62
N LEU A 173 -13.26 -37.26 -14.50
CA LEU A 173 -12.03 -37.43 -15.29
C LEU A 173 -10.90 -37.91 -14.37
N PRO A 174 -10.90 -39.19 -13.96
CA PRO A 174 -10.00 -39.71 -12.91
C PRO A 174 -8.51 -39.65 -13.29
N LYS A 175 -8.18 -39.53 -14.59
CA LYS A 175 -6.79 -39.40 -15.05
C LYS A 175 -6.14 -38.07 -14.66
N ILE A 176 -6.94 -37.06 -14.36
CA ILE A 176 -6.47 -35.70 -14.01
C ILE A 176 -7.13 -35.18 -12.72
N ASP A 177 -7.80 -36.05 -11.97
CA ASP A 177 -8.52 -35.70 -10.73
C ASP A 177 -9.44 -34.47 -10.91
N ALA A 178 -10.28 -34.50 -11.94
CA ALA A 178 -11.16 -33.39 -12.29
C ALA A 178 -12.60 -33.84 -12.60
N HIS A 179 -13.53 -32.89 -12.54
CA HIS A 179 -14.91 -33.06 -12.97
C HIS A 179 -15.23 -32.14 -14.15
N GLU A 180 -15.82 -32.70 -15.20
CA GLU A 180 -16.42 -31.93 -16.29
C GLU A 180 -17.91 -31.72 -15.97
N ILE A 181 -18.32 -30.45 -15.83
CA ILE A 181 -19.66 -30.05 -15.41
C ILE A 181 -20.35 -29.38 -16.58
N TYR A 182 -21.55 -29.86 -16.92
CA TYR A 182 -22.42 -29.27 -17.93
C TYR A 182 -23.55 -28.50 -17.24
N LEU A 183 -23.81 -27.28 -17.68
CA LEU A 183 -24.81 -26.38 -17.12
C LEU A 183 -25.96 -26.15 -18.12
N SER A 184 -27.18 -25.99 -17.60
CA SER A 184 -28.38 -25.78 -18.43
C SER A 184 -28.38 -24.47 -19.23
N ASN A 185 -27.50 -23.54 -18.88
CA ASN A 185 -27.29 -22.28 -19.59
C ASN A 185 -26.16 -22.34 -20.63
N GLY A 186 -25.72 -23.54 -21.02
CA GLY A 186 -24.72 -23.73 -22.08
C GLY A 186 -23.27 -23.54 -21.63
N GLY A 187 -23.02 -23.68 -20.32
CA GLY A 187 -21.69 -23.82 -19.73
C GLY A 187 -21.26 -25.28 -19.68
#